data_AF-A0A1A8S396-F1
#
_entry.id   AF-A0A1A8S396-F1
#
_cell.length_a   1.000
_cell.length_b   1.000
_cell.length_c   1.000
_cell.angle_alpha   90.00
_cell.angle_beta   90.00
_cell.angle_gamma   90.00
#
_symmetry.space_group_name_H-M   'P 1'
#
loop_
_entity.id
_entity.type
_entity.pdbx_description
1 polymer ?
#
loop_
_entity_poly.entity_id
_entity_poly.type
_entity_poly.pdbx_seq_one_letter_code
_entity_poly.pdbx_strand_id
1 'polypeptide(L)'
;TVPARLAWFLQEMPAFLIPLLLMQLPRKPSTMGKYLLLKTFFLHYFQRTFVYSLLTRGQPFPLGVMVSAGLFCSINGFLQGHYLLHCAQFDDKWSSCFRYNIGLLLFYIGMAVNIHSDYILRNLRKPKEIVYKIPTGMKQE
;
A
#
# COMPACT_ATOMS: atom_id res chain seq x y z
N THR A 1 -10.75 19.66 -10.10
CA THR A 1 -9.70 18.61 -10.08
C THR A 1 -8.68 18.97 -9.02
N VAL A 2 -7.97 18.00 -8.46
CA VAL A 2 -6.97 18.22 -7.39
C VAL A 2 -5.57 17.89 -7.92
N PRO A 3 -4.50 18.54 -7.43
CA PRO A 3 -3.14 18.10 -7.73
C PRO A 3 -2.96 16.61 -7.42
N ALA A 4 -2.41 15.86 -8.37
CA ALA A 4 -2.29 14.40 -8.28
C ALA A 4 -1.63 13.93 -6.97
N ARG A 5 -0.59 14.66 -6.52
CA ARG A 5 0.12 14.33 -5.28
C ARG A 5 -0.79 14.35 -4.06
N LEU A 6 -1.60 15.41 -3.94
CA LEU A 6 -2.55 15.56 -2.83
C LEU A 6 -3.66 14.52 -2.95
N ALA A 7 -4.17 14.26 -4.15
CA ALA A 7 -5.23 13.28 -4.34
C ALA A 7 -4.78 11.86 -3.95
N TRP A 8 -3.60 11.44 -4.43
CA TRP A 8 -3.02 10.15 -4.08
C TRP A 8 -2.70 10.03 -2.58
N PHE A 9 -2.18 11.11 -1.97
CA PHE A 9 -1.91 11.12 -0.54
C PHE A 9 -3.19 10.97 0.28
N LEU A 10 -4.21 11.79 -0.01
CA LEU A 10 -5.46 11.81 0.75
C LEU A 10 -6.29 10.53 0.56
N GLN A 11 -6.30 9.93 -0.63
CA GLN A 11 -7.08 8.70 -0.86
C GLN A 11 -6.45 7.47 -0.19
N GLU A 12 -5.11 7.38 -0.11
CA GLU A 12 -4.40 6.21 0.43
C GLU A 12 -4.15 6.30 1.95
N MET A 13 -4.06 7.53 2.49
CA MET A 13 -3.80 7.77 3.92
C MET A 13 -4.75 7.05 4.89
N PRO A 14 -6.08 6.97 4.65
CA PRO A 14 -6.99 6.28 5.56
C PRO A 14 -6.65 4.79 5.76
N ALA A 15 -6.17 4.12 4.70
CA ALA A 15 -5.78 2.72 4.79
C ALA A 15 -4.55 2.51 5.69
N PHE A 16 -3.70 3.52 5.87
CA PHE A 16 -2.60 3.49 6.84
C PHE A 16 -3.07 3.89 8.25
N LEU A 17 -3.82 4.99 8.38
CA LEU A 17 -4.19 5.54 9.69
C LEU A 17 -5.20 4.68 10.44
N ILE A 18 -6.18 4.10 9.77
CA ILE A 18 -7.24 3.33 10.44
C ILE A 18 -6.69 2.10 11.17
N PRO A 19 -5.88 1.22 10.54
CA PRO A 19 -5.21 0.14 11.26
C PRO A 19 -4.32 0.64 12.40
N LEU A 20 -3.65 1.79 12.23
CA LEU A 20 -2.77 2.36 13.26
C LEU A 20 -3.55 2.80 14.50
N LEU A 21 -4.70 3.45 14.31
CA LEU A 21 -5.61 3.81 15.40
C LEU A 21 -6.18 2.55 16.05
N LEU A 22 -6.57 1.54 15.26
CA LEU A 22 -7.04 0.26 15.77
C LEU A 22 -5.98 -0.44 16.63
N MET A 23 -4.68 -0.26 16.36
CA MET A 23 -3.60 -0.82 17.19
C MET A 23 -3.53 -0.24 18.60
N GLN A 24 -3.97 1.01 18.80
CA GLN A 24 -3.90 1.70 20.10
C GLN A 24 -5.01 1.25 21.07
N LEU A 25 -6.06 0.58 20.58
CA LEU A 25 -7.10 0.02 21.44
C LEU A 25 -6.58 -1.17 22.26
N PRO A 26 -7.05 -1.32 23.52
CA PRO A 26 -6.65 -2.41 24.40
C PRO A 26 -6.93 -3.76 23.77
N ARG A 27 -5.95 -4.67 23.85
CA ARG A 27 -5.95 -5.91 23.07
C ARG A 27 -5.62 -7.15 23.87
N LYS A 28 -6.14 -8.28 23.37
CA LYS A 28 -5.69 -9.62 23.77
C LYS A 28 -4.23 -9.82 23.31
N PRO A 29 -3.43 -10.63 24.03
CA PRO A 29 -2.08 -10.98 23.60
C PRO A 29 -2.12 -11.55 22.18
N SER A 30 -1.28 -10.99 21.31
CA SER A 30 -1.31 -11.23 19.87
C SER A 30 -0.07 -12.03 19.44
N THR A 31 -0.29 -13.11 18.72
CA THR A 31 0.74 -13.99 18.15
C THR A 31 1.70 -13.23 17.22
N MET A 32 2.99 -13.59 17.22
CA MET A 32 4.04 -12.99 16.39
C MET A 32 3.67 -12.90 14.90
N GLY A 33 2.99 -13.91 14.35
CA GLY A 33 2.55 -13.93 12.95
C GLY A 33 1.57 -12.81 12.58
N LYS A 34 0.69 -12.38 13.50
CA LYS A 34 -0.25 -11.26 13.27
C LYS A 34 0.50 -9.95 13.06
N TYR A 35 1.50 -9.71 13.90
CA TYR A 35 2.31 -8.49 13.83
C TYR A 35 3.10 -8.41 12.53
N LEU A 36 3.62 -9.53 12.03
CA LEU A 36 4.36 -9.52 10.77
C LEU A 36 3.46 -9.24 9.56
N LEU A 37 2.28 -9.84 9.47
CA LEU A 37 1.30 -9.53 8.40
C LEU A 37 0.78 -8.10 8.48
N LEU A 38 0.58 -7.61 9.70
CA LEU A 38 0.19 -6.22 9.88
C LEU A 38 1.32 -5.27 9.48
N LYS A 39 2.57 -5.60 9.81
CA LYS A 39 3.76 -4.84 9.37
C LYS A 39 3.90 -4.80 7.86
N THR A 40 3.65 -5.89 7.13
CA THR A 40 3.70 -5.88 5.66
C THR A 40 2.63 -4.97 5.08
N PHE A 41 1.40 -5.02 5.62
CA PHE A 41 0.33 -4.11 5.24
C PHE A 41 0.71 -2.63 5.47
N PHE A 42 1.23 -2.31 6.65
CA PHE A 42 1.71 -0.97 6.97
C PHE A 42 2.86 -0.52 6.06
N LEU A 43 3.82 -1.39 5.80
CA LEU A 43 4.98 -1.10 4.95
C LEU A 43 4.53 -0.75 3.52
N HIS A 44 3.59 -1.52 2.97
CA HIS A 44 3.03 -1.25 1.65
C HIS A 44 2.31 0.11 1.61
N TYR A 45 1.38 0.36 2.53
CA TYR A 45 0.63 1.61 2.54
C TYR A 45 1.49 2.81 2.92
N PHE A 46 2.56 2.63 3.71
CA PHE A 46 3.54 3.67 4.00
C PHE A 46 4.30 4.06 2.74
N GLN A 47 4.82 3.09 1.98
CA GLN A 47 5.45 3.36 0.70
C GLN A 47 4.46 4.10 -0.22
N ARG A 48 3.23 3.60 -0.35
CA ARG A 48 2.27 4.14 -1.32
C ARG A 48 1.81 5.55 -0.96
N THR A 49 1.56 5.80 0.31
CA THR A 49 1.10 7.09 0.82
C THR A 49 2.23 8.11 0.87
N PHE A 50 3.38 7.78 1.47
CA PHE A 50 4.42 8.78 1.72
C PHE A 50 5.47 8.83 0.61
N VAL A 51 5.79 7.71 -0.05
CA VAL A 51 6.80 7.69 -1.12
C VAL A 51 6.11 7.93 -2.46
N TYR A 52 5.24 7.02 -2.90
CA TYR A 52 4.64 7.12 -4.23
C TYR A 52 3.82 8.40 -4.41
N SER A 53 2.94 8.74 -3.47
CA SER A 53 2.06 9.90 -3.62
C SER A 53 2.81 11.24 -3.64
N LEU A 54 3.92 11.39 -2.89
CA LEU A 54 4.73 12.60 -2.95
C LEU A 54 5.53 12.69 -4.24
N LEU A 55 5.97 11.55 -4.76
CA LEU A 55 6.81 11.47 -5.93
C LEU A 55 6.04 11.31 -7.26
N THR A 56 4.70 11.20 -7.20
CA THR A 56 3.86 11.05 -8.40
C THR A 56 3.90 12.33 -9.27
N ARG A 57 3.97 12.11 -10.58
CA ARG A 57 3.99 13.15 -11.64
C ARG A 57 2.76 12.98 -12.54
N GLY A 58 1.60 12.79 -11.90
CA GLY A 58 0.31 12.58 -12.54
C GLY A 58 -0.36 13.86 -13.02
N GLN A 59 -1.37 13.70 -13.88
CA GLN A 59 -2.30 14.76 -14.28
C GLN A 59 -3.27 15.09 -13.14
N PRO A 60 -3.93 16.27 -13.17
CA PRO A 60 -4.94 16.64 -12.18
C PRO A 60 -6.00 15.53 -12.04
N PHE A 61 -6.25 15.13 -10.79
CA PHE A 61 -7.10 13.98 -10.48
C PHE A 61 -8.57 14.44 -10.27
N PRO A 62 -9.58 13.69 -10.76
CA PRO A 62 -10.98 14.00 -10.52
C PRO A 62 -11.36 13.86 -9.03
N LEU A 63 -12.07 14.84 -8.48
CA LEU A 63 -12.47 14.86 -7.06
C LEU A 63 -13.35 13.66 -6.68
N GLY A 64 -14.35 13.33 -7.51
CA GLY A 64 -15.27 12.22 -7.21
C GLY A 64 -14.57 10.87 -7.09
N VAL A 65 -13.56 10.63 -7.93
CA VAL A 65 -12.75 9.40 -7.89
C VAL A 65 -11.86 9.37 -6.66
N MET A 66 -11.31 10.51 -6.25
CA MET A 66 -10.49 10.59 -5.03
C MET A 66 -11.32 10.25 -3.78
N VAL A 67 -12.55 10.76 -3.70
CA VAL A 67 -13.45 10.49 -2.56
C VAL A 67 -13.86 9.02 -2.54
N SER A 68 -14.25 8.44 -3.68
CA SER A 68 -14.61 7.02 -3.74
C SER A 68 -13.42 6.10 -3.42
N ALA A 69 -12.23 6.42 -3.92
CA ALA A 69 -11.00 5.71 -3.57
C ALA A 69 -10.66 5.85 -2.08
N GLY A 70 -10.81 7.04 -1.50
CA GLY A 70 -10.61 7.28 -0.07
C GLY A 70 -11.56 6.48 0.81
N LEU A 71 -12.85 6.41 0.42
CA LEU A 71 -13.84 5.57 1.11
C LEU A 71 -13.48 4.09 1.01
N PHE A 72 -13.11 3.62 -0.19
CA PHE A 72 -12.67 2.25 -0.39
C PHE A 72 -11.44 1.92 0.46
N CYS A 73 -10.40 2.76 0.44
CA CYS A 73 -9.20 2.59 1.25
C CYS A 73 -9.51 2.64 2.75
N SER A 74 -10.48 3.45 3.17
CA SER A 74 -10.94 3.50 4.56
C SER A 74 -11.56 2.18 5.00
N ILE A 75 -12.51 1.66 4.21
CA ILE A 75 -13.19 0.39 4.48
C ILE A 75 -12.19 -0.76 4.43
N ASN A 76 -11.29 -0.78 3.44
CA ASN A 76 -10.28 -1.81 3.31
C ASN A 76 -9.29 -1.81 4.49
N GLY A 77 -8.79 -0.64 4.88
CA GLY A 77 -7.92 -0.49 6.06
C GLY A 77 -8.63 -0.93 7.33
N PHE A 78 -9.89 -0.54 7.52
CA PHE A 78 -10.70 -1.00 8.65
C PHE A 78 -10.86 -2.52 8.65
N LEU A 79 -11.27 -3.11 7.52
CA LEU A 79 -11.55 -4.54 7.43
C LEU A 79 -10.28 -5.37 7.67
N GLN A 80 -9.18 -5.04 7.00
CA GLN A 80 -7.90 -5.73 7.16
C GLN A 80 -7.35 -5.56 8.57
N GLY A 81 -7.31 -4.31 9.06
CA GLY A 81 -6.86 -3.99 10.41
C GLY A 81 -7.69 -4.73 11.46
N HIS A 82 -9.02 -4.59 11.43
CA HIS A 82 -9.92 -5.24 12.37
C HIS A 82 -9.80 -6.77 12.33
N TYR A 83 -9.76 -7.36 11.14
CA TYR A 83 -9.65 -8.81 10.99
C TYR A 83 -8.34 -9.34 11.58
N LEU A 84 -7.19 -8.78 11.19
CA LEU A 84 -5.87 -9.19 11.69
C LEU A 84 -5.74 -9.04 13.21
N LEU A 85 -6.39 -8.00 13.74
CA LEU A 85 -6.21 -7.58 15.12
C LEU A 85 -7.22 -8.18 16.12
N HIS A 86 -8.44 -8.51 15.69
CA HIS A 86 -9.51 -9.02 16.57
C HIS A 86 -10.04 -10.40 16.17
N CYS A 87 -10.09 -10.72 14.87
CA CYS A 87 -10.71 -11.95 14.38
C CYS A 87 -9.70 -13.08 14.11
N ALA A 88 -8.51 -12.74 13.62
CA ALA A 88 -7.52 -13.73 13.24
C ALA A 88 -7.05 -14.49 14.49
N GLN A 89 -7.09 -15.81 14.44
CA GLN A 89 -6.47 -16.69 15.43
C GLN A 89 -5.41 -17.50 14.70
N PHE A 90 -4.15 -17.10 14.86
CA PHE A 90 -3.01 -17.85 14.33
C PHE A 90 -2.41 -18.65 15.48
N ASP A 91 -2.33 -19.95 15.28
CA ASP A 91 -1.56 -20.86 16.12
C ASP A 91 -0.07 -20.50 16.04
N ASP A 92 0.72 -20.76 17.08
CA ASP A 92 2.15 -20.46 17.12
C ASP A 92 2.92 -21.20 16.01
N LYS A 93 2.41 -22.37 15.59
CA LYS A 93 2.95 -23.14 14.46
C LYS A 93 2.61 -22.56 13.10
N TRP A 94 1.67 -21.61 13.01
CA TRP A 94 1.26 -21.01 11.75
C TRP A 94 2.39 -20.22 11.08
N SER A 95 3.20 -19.50 11.87
CA SER A 95 4.35 -18.75 11.36
C SER A 95 5.45 -19.65 10.78
N SER A 96 5.54 -20.90 11.25
CA SER A 96 6.46 -21.91 10.71
C SER A 96 5.87 -22.69 9.52
N CYS A 97 4.59 -22.46 9.17
CA CYS A 97 3.96 -23.12 8.04
C CYS A 97 4.52 -22.57 6.71
N PHE A 98 4.81 -23.47 5.78
CA PHE A 98 5.31 -23.15 4.44
C PHE A 98 4.45 -22.11 3.70
N ARG A 99 3.13 -22.14 3.92
CA ARG A 99 2.17 -21.19 3.35
C ARG A 99 2.48 -19.74 3.74
N TYR A 100 2.85 -19.52 5.00
CA TYR A 100 3.20 -18.19 5.50
C TYR A 100 4.48 -17.66 4.85
N ASN A 101 5.53 -18.49 4.77
CA ASN A 101 6.80 -18.11 4.17
C ASN A 101 6.68 -17.83 2.65
N ILE A 102 5.93 -18.66 1.91
CA ILE A 102 5.65 -18.38 0.49
C ILE A 102 4.86 -17.09 0.35
N GLY A 103 3.79 -16.91 1.13
CA GLY A 103 2.97 -15.71 1.05
C GLY A 103 3.79 -14.44 1.31
N LEU A 104 4.69 -14.50 2.29
CA LEU A 104 5.59 -13.40 2.63
C LEU A 104 6.61 -13.14 1.50
N LEU A 105 7.21 -14.19 0.94
CA LEU A 105 8.14 -14.07 -0.19
C LEU A 105 7.45 -13.44 -1.41
N LEU A 106 6.26 -13.95 -1.76
CA LEU A 106 5.46 -13.45 -2.86
C LEU A 106 5.09 -11.98 -2.65
N PHE A 107 4.75 -11.59 -1.42
CA PHE A 107 4.48 -10.21 -1.06
C PHE A 107 5.69 -9.30 -1.30
N TYR A 108 6.88 -9.67 -0.83
CA TYR A 108 8.07 -8.84 -1.01
C TYR A 108 8.52 -8.75 -2.47
N ILE A 109 8.47 -9.87 -3.22
CA ILE A 109 8.76 -9.86 -4.66
C ILE A 109 7.77 -8.95 -5.39
N GLY A 110 6.47 -9.10 -5.12
CA GLY A 110 5.43 -8.27 -5.71
C GLY A 110 5.61 -6.79 -5.37
N MET A 111 5.97 -6.47 -4.13
CA MET A 111 6.25 -5.10 -3.70
C MET A 111 7.47 -4.50 -4.41
N ALA A 112 8.56 -5.27 -4.55
CA ALA A 112 9.76 -4.83 -5.25
C ALA A 112 9.48 -4.55 -6.73
N VAL A 113 8.77 -5.46 -7.40
CA VAL A 113 8.36 -5.27 -8.81
C VAL A 113 7.46 -4.04 -8.95
N ASN A 114 6.48 -3.86 -8.06
CA ASN A 114 5.58 -2.72 -8.09
C ASN A 114 6.35 -1.38 -7.96
N ILE A 115 7.24 -1.27 -6.97
CA ILE A 115 8.06 -0.06 -6.77
C ILE A 115 8.98 0.18 -7.98
N HIS A 116 9.55 -0.87 -8.55
CA HIS A 116 10.43 -0.77 -9.71
C HIS A 116 9.68 -0.28 -10.96
N SER A 117 8.49 -0.85 -11.23
CA SER A 117 7.63 -0.39 -12.32
C SER A 117 7.18 1.05 -12.13
N ASP A 118 6.80 1.46 -10.92
CA ASP A 118 6.45 2.84 -10.60
C ASP A 118 7.62 3.80 -10.85
N TYR A 119 8.83 3.39 -10.49
CA TYR A 119 10.05 4.17 -10.75
C TYR A 119 10.27 4.39 -12.25
N ILE A 120 10.14 3.34 -13.07
CA ILE A 120 10.25 3.43 -14.53
C ILE A 120 9.18 4.39 -15.09
N LEU A 121 7.91 4.20 -14.72
CA LEU A 121 6.80 5.03 -15.20
C LEU A 121 6.97 6.51 -14.82
N ARG A 122 7.50 6.77 -13.62
CA ARG A 122 7.77 8.13 -13.15
C ARG A 122 8.93 8.78 -13.88
N ASN A 123 9.95 8.02 -14.27
CA ASN A 123 11.11 8.53 -15.02
C ASN A 123 10.82 8.75 -16.51
N LEU A 124 9.82 8.08 -17.07
CA LEU A 124 9.37 8.32 -18.45
C LEU A 124 8.73 9.71 -18.62
N ARG A 125 8.18 10.29 -17.55
CA ARG A 125 7.60 11.64 -17.57
C ARG A 125 8.59 12.70 -17.06
N LYS A 126 8.97 13.63 -17.93
CA LYS A 126 9.64 14.86 -17.50
C LYS A 126 8.68 15.72 -16.66
N PRO A 127 9.18 16.50 -15.69
CA PRO A 127 8.32 17.40 -14.92
C PRO A 127 7.56 18.34 -15.86
N LYS A 128 6.23 18.39 -15.73
CA LYS A 128 5.26 19.16 -16.56
C LYS A 128 4.95 18.59 -17.96
N GLU A 129 5.48 17.42 -18.33
CA GLU A 129 5.16 16.79 -19.62
C GLU A 129 3.85 15.98 -19.52
N ILE A 130 2.90 16.24 -20.43
CA ILE A 130 1.59 15.55 -20.50
C ILE A 130 1.64 14.37 -21.49
N VAL A 131 2.72 14.24 -22.25
CA VAL A 131 2.85 13.25 -23.33
C VAL A 131 2.98 11.83 -22.75
N TYR A 132 2.12 10.93 -23.22
CA TYR A 132 2.23 9.50 -22.92
C TYR A 132 3.34 8.88 -23.77
N LYS A 133 4.31 8.24 -23.13
CA LYS A 133 5.39 7.51 -23.81
C LYS A 133 5.21 6.02 -23.55
N ILE A 134 5.45 5.21 -24.57
CA ILE A 134 5.43 3.76 -24.43
C ILE A 134 6.58 3.38 -23.48
N PRO A 135 6.30 2.68 -22.37
CA PRO A 135 7.36 2.13 -21.53
C PRO A 135 8.07 1.05 -22.33
N THR A 136 9.23 1.40 -22.90
CA THR A 136 10.20 0.39 -23.30
C THR A 136 10.75 -0.18 -21.99
N GLY A 137 10.71 -1.51 -21.82
CA GLY A 137 11.19 -2.20 -20.62
C GLY A 137 12.66 -1.92 -20.33
N MET A 138 13.27 -2.64 -19.38
CA MET A 138 14.70 -2.55 -19.09
C MET A 138 15.48 -2.55 -20.41
N LYS A 139 15.97 -1.38 -20.83
CA LYS A 139 16.84 -1.30 -21.99
C LYS A 139 18.07 -2.09 -21.61
N GLN A 140 18.29 -3.16 -22.37
CA GLN A 140 19.59 -3.79 -22.53
C GLN A 140 20.57 -2.65 -22.85
N GLU A 141 21.49 -2.39 -21.91
CA GLU A 141 22.86 -2.03 -22.28
C GLU A 141 23.63 -3.32 -22.55
#